data_AF-A0A7J5A8C2-F1
#
_entry.id   AF-A0A7J5A8C2-F1
#
_cell.length_a   1.000
_cell.length_b   1.000
_cell.length_c   1.000
_cell.angle_alpha   90.00
_cell.angle_beta   90.00
_cell.angle_gamma   90.00
#
_symmetry.space_group_name_H-M   'P 1'
#
loop_
_entity.id
_entity.type
_entity.pdbx_description
1 polymer ?
#
loop_
_entity_poly.entity_id
_entity_poly.type
_entity_poly.pdbx_seq_one_letter_code
_entity_poly.pdbx_strand_id
1 'polypeptide(L)'
;MPFENLNNVHYTAAEKTLTTTALTALEAALATKFRNLSPEERKKYGSINEQNKLIVNKILDYRNNQSGLSSADVDWDEFQSDYDSRVFIQAIISRLQSLIDGLDNNKILHDYDNYQAALTDYGYSQYKAGTKTAGYETKVNELSQFFSRTGTSTTPASDTATP
;
A
#
# COMPACT_ATOMS: atom_id res chain seq x y z
N MET A 1 23.54 15.24 -16.76
CA MET A 1 22.08 15.14 -16.98
C MET A 1 21.45 16.32 -16.29
N PRO A 2 20.60 17.12 -16.96
CA PRO A 2 19.82 18.13 -16.26
C PRO A 2 18.94 17.45 -15.20
N PHE A 3 18.68 18.13 -14.09
CA PHE A 3 17.71 17.65 -13.10
C PHE A 3 16.33 17.63 -13.79
N GLU A 4 15.85 16.45 -14.14
CA GLU A 4 14.44 16.27 -14.47
C GLU A 4 13.71 16.21 -13.13
N ASN A 5 13.22 17.35 -12.66
CA ASN A 5 12.32 17.41 -11.52
C ASN A 5 10.94 17.01 -12.06
N LEU A 6 10.65 15.72 -12.02
CA LEU A 6 9.47 15.14 -12.67
C LEU A 6 8.18 15.54 -11.97
N ASN A 7 8.25 15.89 -10.68
CA ASN A 7 7.10 16.36 -9.92
C ASN A 7 7.43 17.53 -8.96
N ASN A 8 7.13 18.76 -9.40
CA ASN A 8 7.32 19.98 -8.60
C ASN A 8 6.16 20.27 -7.63
N VAL A 9 5.18 19.37 -7.52
CA VAL A 9 4.04 19.56 -6.62
C VAL A 9 4.40 18.97 -5.27
N HIS A 10 4.44 19.82 -4.25
CA HIS A 10 4.72 19.41 -2.88
C HIS A 10 3.53 19.70 -1.98
N TYR A 11 3.39 18.92 -0.92
CA TYR A 11 2.34 19.09 0.07
C TYR A 11 2.71 20.18 1.08
N THR A 12 1.85 21.18 1.21
CA THR A 12 1.91 22.20 2.26
C THR A 12 1.68 21.58 3.64
N ALA A 13 2.07 22.29 4.70
CA ALA A 13 1.79 21.86 6.06
C ALA A 13 0.29 21.69 6.31
N ALA A 14 -0.54 22.59 5.76
CA ALA A 14 -1.99 22.53 5.89
C ALA A 14 -2.57 21.26 5.24
N GLU A 15 -2.15 20.92 4.03
CA GLU A 15 -2.62 19.71 3.32
C GLU A 15 -2.22 18.42 4.04
N LYS A 16 -1.01 18.37 4.61
CA LYS A 16 -0.55 17.24 5.44
C LYS A 16 -1.45 17.08 6.66
N THR A 17 -1.69 18.16 7.41
CA THR A 17 -2.56 18.13 8.60
C THR A 17 -3.99 17.73 8.25
N LEU A 18 -4.58 18.29 7.18
CA LEU A 18 -5.93 17.95 6.76
C LEU A 18 -6.04 16.47 6.37
N THR A 19 -5.07 15.96 5.60
CA THR A 19 -5.03 14.55 5.19
C THR A 19 -4.96 13.61 6.40
N THR A 20 -4.04 13.87 7.33
CA THR A 20 -3.91 13.03 8.54
C THR A 20 -5.16 13.10 9.41
N THR A 21 -5.76 14.28 9.57
CA THR A 21 -7.00 14.44 10.34
C THR A 21 -8.16 13.66 9.72
N ALA A 22 -8.30 13.72 8.39
CA ALA A 22 -9.32 12.97 7.67
C ALA A 22 -9.13 11.45 7.80
N LEU A 23 -7.88 10.98 7.76
CA LEU A 23 -7.57 9.56 7.94
C LEU A 23 -7.93 9.09 9.36
N THR A 24 -7.54 9.85 10.39
CA THR A 24 -7.92 9.53 11.78
C THR A 24 -9.44 9.50 11.99
N ALA A 25 -10.17 10.43 11.36
CA ALA A 25 -11.63 10.43 11.42
C ALA A 25 -12.24 9.18 10.76
N LEU A 26 -11.68 8.75 9.62
CA LEU A 26 -12.10 7.52 8.94
C LEU A 26 -11.83 6.27 9.79
N GLU A 27 -10.63 6.17 10.37
CA GLU A 27 -10.25 5.08 11.27
C GLU A 27 -11.20 4.99 12.47
N ALA A 28 -11.48 6.13 13.12
CA ALA A 28 -12.39 6.20 14.26
C ALA A 28 -13.83 5.78 13.89
N ALA A 29 -14.33 6.19 12.72
CA ALA A 29 -15.66 5.84 12.25
C ALA A 29 -15.83 4.33 12.01
N LEU A 30 -14.76 3.64 11.60
CA LEU A 30 -14.79 2.21 11.24
C LEU A 30 -14.34 1.28 12.38
N ALA A 31 -13.63 1.81 13.38
CA ALA A 31 -12.97 1.03 14.44
C ALA A 31 -13.87 0.01 15.15
N THR A 32 -15.11 0.38 15.47
CA THR A 32 -16.05 -0.50 16.21
C THR A 32 -16.52 -1.70 15.39
N LYS A 33 -16.43 -1.61 14.05
CA LYS A 33 -16.91 -2.63 13.11
C LYS A 33 -15.78 -3.48 12.54
N PHE A 34 -14.52 -3.07 12.70
CA PHE A 34 -13.39 -3.89 12.28
C PHE A 34 -13.33 -5.21 13.07
N ARG A 35 -13.01 -6.27 12.33
CA ARG A 35 -12.79 -7.62 12.83
C ARG A 35 -11.49 -8.13 12.23
N ASN A 36 -10.67 -8.73 13.07
CA ASN A 36 -9.45 -9.39 12.60
C ASN A 36 -9.79 -10.85 12.31
N LEU A 37 -9.36 -11.33 11.14
CA LEU A 37 -9.42 -12.73 10.78
C LEU A 37 -8.03 -13.35 10.89
N SER A 38 -7.93 -14.50 11.55
CA SER A 38 -6.73 -15.34 11.53
C SER A 38 -6.43 -15.82 10.09
N PRO A 39 -5.19 -16.24 9.79
CA PRO A 39 -4.88 -16.85 8.49
C PRO A 39 -5.80 -18.04 8.15
N GLU A 40 -6.14 -18.86 9.15
CA GLU A 40 -7.03 -20.02 9.03
C GLU A 40 -8.47 -19.58 8.74
N GLU A 41 -8.96 -18.55 9.43
CA GLU A 41 -10.28 -17.97 9.19
C GLU A 41 -10.38 -17.34 7.81
N ARG A 42 -9.34 -16.62 7.37
CA ARG A 42 -9.23 -16.09 6.01
C ARG A 42 -9.29 -17.19 4.96
N LYS A 43 -8.63 -18.32 5.20
CA LYS A 43 -8.68 -19.48 4.30
C LYS A 43 -10.04 -20.18 4.34
N LYS A 44 -10.64 -20.31 5.52
CA LYS A 44 -11.92 -21.00 5.74
C LYS A 44 -13.10 -20.24 5.15
N TYR A 45 -13.19 -18.94 5.44
CA TYR A 45 -14.27 -18.08 4.94
C TYR A 45 -13.99 -17.66 3.49
N GLY A 46 -12.71 -17.51 3.14
CA GLY A 46 -12.27 -17.17 1.79
C GLY A 46 -12.81 -15.83 1.31
N SER A 47 -12.31 -15.39 0.15
CA SER A 47 -13.07 -14.44 -0.66
C SER A 47 -14.07 -15.24 -1.49
N ILE A 48 -15.36 -14.92 -1.43
CA ILE A 48 -16.28 -15.39 -2.47
C ILE A 48 -15.81 -14.79 -3.79
N ASN A 49 -15.50 -15.64 -4.77
CA ASN A 49 -15.08 -15.19 -6.09
C ASN A 49 -16.23 -14.43 -6.79
N GLU A 50 -15.93 -13.75 -7.89
CA GLU A 50 -16.92 -12.90 -8.57
C GLU A 50 -18.15 -13.68 -9.04
N GLN A 51 -17.98 -14.94 -9.45
CA GLN A 51 -19.10 -15.80 -9.85
C GLN A 51 -20.04 -16.11 -8.68
N ASN A 52 -19.49 -16.40 -7.50
CA ASN A 52 -20.30 -16.68 -6.31
C ASN A 52 -21.01 -15.41 -5.80
N LYS A 53 -20.44 -14.23 -6.03
CA LYS A 53 -21.13 -12.96 -5.75
C LYS A 53 -22.37 -12.77 -6.61
N LEU A 54 -22.38 -13.26 -7.86
CA LEU A 54 -23.55 -13.20 -8.74
C LEU A 54 -24.71 -14.03 -8.20
N ILE A 55 -24.43 -15.14 -7.51
CA ILE A 55 -25.46 -15.94 -6.84
C ILE A 55 -26.15 -15.11 -5.76
N VAL A 56 -25.38 -14.43 -4.90
CA VAL A 56 -25.93 -13.55 -3.84
C VAL A 56 -26.82 -12.47 -4.44
N ASN A 57 -26.36 -11.81 -5.51
CA ASN A 57 -27.16 -10.80 -6.21
C ASN A 57 -28.45 -11.39 -6.79
N LYS A 58 -28.39 -12.60 -7.36
CA LYS A 58 -29.56 -13.24 -7.96
C LYS A 58 -30.58 -13.69 -6.91
N ILE A 59 -30.12 -14.17 -5.76
CA ILE A 59 -30.99 -14.50 -4.63
C ILE A 59 -31.69 -13.24 -4.10
N LEU A 60 -30.98 -12.12 -3.98
CA LEU A 60 -31.59 -10.84 -3.59
C LEU A 60 -32.65 -10.39 -4.61
N ASP A 61 -32.36 -10.52 -5.91
CA ASP A 61 -33.30 -10.21 -6.99
C ASP A 61 -34.59 -11.05 -6.89
N TYR A 62 -34.47 -12.36 -6.66
CA TYR A 62 -35.62 -13.24 -6.44
C TYR A 62 -36.37 -12.90 -5.15
N ARG A 63 -35.67 -12.56 -4.06
CA ARG A 63 -36.31 -12.14 -2.81
C ARG A 63 -37.17 -10.89 -3.01
N ASN A 64 -36.66 -9.91 -3.75
CA ASN A 64 -37.33 -8.62 -3.97
C ASN A 64 -38.52 -8.73 -4.92
N ASN A 65 -38.41 -9.58 -5.95
CA ASN A 65 -39.42 -9.68 -7.01
C ASN A 65 -40.37 -10.88 -6.87
N GLN A 66 -39.96 -11.93 -6.15
CA GLN A 66 -40.69 -13.20 -6.01
C GLN A 66 -40.51 -13.79 -4.60
N SER A 67 -40.80 -12.99 -3.56
CA SER A 67 -40.60 -13.36 -2.15
C SER A 67 -41.31 -14.64 -1.70
N GLY A 68 -42.33 -15.10 -2.42
CA GLY A 68 -43.01 -16.38 -2.17
C GLY A 68 -42.15 -17.62 -2.45
N LEU A 69 -41.02 -17.47 -3.18
CA LEU A 69 -40.04 -18.55 -3.40
C LEU A 69 -38.92 -18.57 -2.35
N SER A 70 -38.93 -17.63 -1.41
CA SER A 70 -37.92 -17.53 -0.36
C SER A 70 -38.08 -18.63 0.67
N SER A 71 -36.96 -19.22 1.10
CA SER A 71 -36.97 -20.14 2.24
C SER A 71 -37.35 -19.40 3.53
N ALA A 72 -38.17 -20.04 4.37
CA ALA A 72 -38.51 -19.55 5.70
C ALA A 72 -37.36 -19.70 6.72
N ASP A 73 -36.34 -20.51 6.40
CA ASP A 73 -35.19 -20.77 7.27
C ASP A 73 -34.12 -19.68 7.20
N VAL A 74 -34.26 -18.72 6.27
CA VAL A 74 -33.32 -17.61 6.08
C VAL A 74 -33.85 -16.39 6.80
N ASP A 75 -33.00 -15.80 7.65
CA ASP A 75 -33.22 -14.45 8.17
C ASP A 75 -32.97 -13.43 7.05
N TRP A 76 -34.04 -13.01 6.40
CA TRP A 76 -33.97 -12.09 5.27
C TRP A 76 -33.65 -10.65 5.67
N ASP A 77 -33.92 -10.27 6.92
CA ASP A 77 -33.60 -8.93 7.43
C ASP A 77 -32.09 -8.81 7.69
N GLU A 78 -31.48 -9.85 8.28
CA GLU A 78 -30.03 -9.94 8.42
C GLU A 78 -29.34 -10.07 7.06
N PHE A 79 -29.86 -10.89 6.14
CA PHE A 79 -29.31 -11.02 4.79
C PHE A 79 -29.26 -9.66 4.06
N GLN A 80 -30.31 -8.85 4.16
CA GLN A 80 -30.33 -7.51 3.56
C GLN A 80 -29.29 -6.59 4.23
N SER A 81 -29.19 -6.63 5.56
CA SER A 81 -28.23 -5.82 6.33
C SER A 81 -26.77 -6.18 5.99
N ASP A 82 -26.47 -7.46 5.82
CA ASP A 82 -25.18 -7.96 5.35
C ASP A 82 -24.87 -7.53 3.91
N TYR A 83 -25.87 -7.60 3.03
CA TYR A 83 -25.73 -7.16 1.65
C TYR A 83 -25.39 -5.67 1.57
N ASP A 84 -26.13 -4.83 2.28
CA ASP A 84 -25.93 -3.37 2.30
C ASP A 84 -24.57 -3.01 2.90
N SER A 85 -24.18 -3.69 3.99
CA SER A 85 -22.87 -3.54 4.61
C SER A 85 -21.75 -3.91 3.63
N ARG A 86 -21.89 -5.02 2.91
CA ARG A 86 -20.92 -5.46 1.89
C ARG A 86 -20.78 -4.44 0.76
N VAL A 87 -21.89 -3.90 0.24
CA VAL A 87 -21.88 -2.89 -0.82
C VAL A 87 -21.16 -1.63 -0.36
N PHE A 88 -21.48 -1.14 0.84
CA PHE A 88 -20.81 0.01 1.43
C PHE A 88 -19.30 -0.20 1.58
N ILE A 89 -18.89 -1.33 2.18
CA ILE A 89 -17.47 -1.67 2.39
C ILE A 89 -16.73 -1.73 1.05
N GLN A 90 -17.30 -2.38 0.04
CA GLN A 90 -16.68 -2.47 -1.29
C GLN A 90 -16.48 -1.09 -1.92
N ALA A 91 -17.45 -0.19 -1.80
CA ALA A 91 -17.34 1.17 -2.32
C ALA A 91 -16.23 1.96 -1.63
N ILE A 92 -16.09 1.84 -0.31
CA ILE A 92 -15.00 2.47 0.45
C ILE A 92 -13.64 1.89 0.05
N ILE A 93 -13.51 0.56 -0.05
CA ILE A 93 -12.27 -0.09 -0.49
C ILE A 93 -11.83 0.42 -1.86
N SER A 94 -12.75 0.50 -2.83
CA SER A 94 -12.42 0.98 -4.17
C SER A 94 -11.92 2.43 -4.18
N ARG A 95 -12.51 3.31 -3.36
CA ARG A 95 -12.04 4.70 -3.21
C ARG A 95 -10.67 4.79 -2.55
N LEU A 96 -10.44 4.00 -1.50
CA LEU A 96 -9.14 3.93 -0.83
C LEU A 96 -8.05 3.40 -1.75
N GLN A 97 -8.35 2.37 -2.55
CA GLN A 97 -7.39 1.84 -3.53
C GLN A 97 -6.98 2.91 -4.55
N SER A 98 -7.95 3.67 -5.09
CA SER A 98 -7.63 4.76 -6.02
C SER A 98 -6.76 5.85 -5.38
N LEU A 99 -6.92 6.13 -4.08
CA LEU A 99 -6.06 7.06 -3.35
C LEU A 99 -4.65 6.48 -3.17
N ILE A 100 -4.54 5.19 -2.81
CA ILE A 100 -3.26 4.49 -2.68
C ILE A 100 -2.51 4.53 -4.01
N ASP A 101 -3.15 4.18 -5.12
CA ASP A 101 -2.53 4.19 -6.45
C ASP A 101 -2.01 5.60 -6.80
N GLY A 102 -2.78 6.65 -6.48
CA GLY A 102 -2.36 8.03 -6.67
C GLY A 102 -1.16 8.42 -5.80
N LEU A 103 -1.15 8.02 -4.53
CA LEU A 103 -0.04 8.27 -3.61
C LEU A 103 1.23 7.53 -4.04
N ASP A 104 1.12 6.27 -4.45
CA ASP A 104 2.24 5.46 -4.92
C ASP A 104 2.87 6.06 -6.17
N ASN A 105 2.06 6.48 -7.15
CA ASN A 105 2.56 7.16 -8.33
C ASN A 105 3.34 8.43 -7.99
N ASN A 106 2.81 9.29 -7.10
CA ASN A 106 3.51 10.51 -6.67
C ASN A 106 4.79 10.20 -5.90
N LYS A 107 4.76 9.18 -5.04
CA LYS A 107 5.93 8.72 -4.28
C LYS A 107 7.03 8.24 -5.21
N ILE A 108 6.71 7.43 -6.22
CA ILE A 108 7.69 6.94 -7.21
C ILE A 108 8.39 8.11 -7.91
N LEU A 109 7.65 9.15 -8.30
CA LEU A 109 8.24 10.33 -8.94
C LEU A 109 9.18 11.08 -8.00
N HIS A 110 8.77 11.36 -6.77
CA HIS A 110 9.63 12.03 -5.80
C HIS A 110 10.85 11.19 -5.40
N ASP A 111 10.71 9.86 -5.27
CA ASP A 111 11.82 8.96 -5.01
C ASP A 111 12.84 8.99 -6.15
N TYR A 112 12.36 9.00 -7.40
CA TYR A 112 13.23 9.12 -8.57
C TYR A 112 14.00 10.44 -8.56
N ASP A 113 13.32 11.57 -8.36
CA ASP A 113 13.93 12.90 -8.32
C ASP A 113 15.00 13.00 -7.21
N ASN A 114 14.65 12.52 -6.01
CA ASN A 114 15.58 12.46 -4.88
C ASN A 114 16.80 11.58 -5.17
N TYR A 115 16.59 10.44 -5.83
CA TYR A 115 17.68 9.53 -6.19
C TYR A 115 18.61 10.14 -7.24
N GLN A 116 18.09 10.79 -8.28
CA GLN A 116 18.92 11.48 -9.28
C GLN A 116 19.75 12.61 -8.65
N ALA A 117 19.16 13.36 -7.71
CA ALA A 117 19.88 14.38 -6.96
C ALA A 117 20.98 13.77 -6.08
N ALA A 118 20.70 12.67 -5.39
CA ALA A 118 21.69 11.96 -4.59
C ALA A 118 22.85 11.41 -5.43
N LEU A 119 22.57 10.85 -6.62
CA LEU A 119 23.62 10.40 -7.55
C LEU A 119 24.52 11.56 -8.02
N THR A 120 23.93 12.73 -8.27
CA THR A 120 24.68 13.92 -8.67
C THR A 120 25.60 14.40 -7.55
N ASP A 121 25.11 14.44 -6.30
CA ASP A 121 25.91 14.78 -5.13
C ASP A 121 27.01 13.74 -4.83
N TYR A 122 26.72 12.46 -5.05
CA TYR A 122 27.73 11.41 -4.94
C TYR A 122 28.84 11.61 -5.98
N GLY A 123 28.50 11.88 -7.25
CA GLY A 123 29.48 12.19 -8.30
C GLY A 123 30.33 13.44 -7.97
N TYR A 124 29.72 14.49 -7.44
CA TYR A 124 30.45 15.66 -6.94
C TYR A 124 31.40 15.29 -5.79
N SER A 125 30.96 14.42 -4.89
CA SER A 125 31.76 13.96 -3.77
C SER A 125 32.99 13.16 -4.22
N GLN A 126 32.84 12.31 -5.25
CA GLN A 126 33.96 11.60 -5.88
C GLN A 126 34.97 12.56 -6.50
N TYR A 127 34.50 13.59 -7.22
CA TYR A 127 35.38 14.62 -7.78
C TYR A 127 36.17 15.33 -6.67
N LYS A 128 35.50 15.74 -5.59
CA LYS A 128 36.14 16.45 -4.47
C LYS A 128 37.13 15.58 -3.69
N ALA A 129 36.84 14.29 -3.52
CA ALA A 129 37.79 13.34 -2.95
C ALA A 129 39.08 13.27 -3.77
N GLY A 130 38.98 13.24 -5.11
CA GLY A 130 40.15 13.30 -6.01
C GLY A 130 40.99 14.57 -5.89
N THR A 131 40.38 15.70 -5.49
CA THR A 131 41.09 16.97 -5.21
C THR A 131 41.70 17.07 -3.81
N LYS A 132 41.70 15.98 -3.01
CA LYS A 132 42.20 15.91 -1.63
C LYS A 132 41.56 16.93 -0.66
N THR A 133 40.31 17.31 -0.92
CA THR A 133 39.56 18.12 0.04
C THR A 133 39.11 17.24 1.21
N ALA A 134 39.43 17.64 2.45
CA ALA A 134 39.13 16.88 3.65
C ALA A 134 37.63 16.54 3.77
N GLY A 135 37.32 15.33 4.28
CA GLY A 135 35.96 14.85 4.55
C GLY A 135 35.26 14.13 3.39
N TYR A 136 35.65 14.41 2.14
CA TYR A 136 35.01 13.78 0.97
C TYR A 136 35.37 12.30 0.78
N GLU A 137 36.56 11.87 1.20
CA GLU A 137 36.95 10.45 1.16
C GLU A 137 36.04 9.59 2.06
N THR A 138 35.78 10.06 3.30
CA THR A 138 34.86 9.40 4.22
C THR A 138 33.45 9.32 3.64
N LYS A 139 32.91 10.44 3.13
CA LYS A 139 31.58 10.48 2.51
C LYS A 139 31.46 9.51 1.32
N VAL A 140 32.47 9.45 0.46
CA VAL A 140 32.48 8.52 -0.69
C VAL A 140 32.52 7.08 -0.20
N ASN A 141 33.37 6.74 0.78
CA ASN A 141 33.47 5.39 1.32
C ASN A 141 32.13 4.92 1.92
N GLU A 142 31.48 5.77 2.72
CA GLU A 142 30.18 5.49 3.32
C GLU A 142 29.07 5.33 2.28
N LEU A 143 29.03 6.17 1.25
CA LEU A 143 28.01 6.07 0.21
C LEU A 143 28.27 4.90 -0.75
N SER A 144 29.53 4.56 -0.99
CA SER A 144 29.91 3.50 -1.94
C SER A 144 29.36 2.13 -1.56
N GLN A 145 29.14 1.87 -0.27
CA GLN A 145 28.62 0.59 0.23
C GLN A 145 27.19 0.28 -0.23
N PHE A 146 26.42 1.31 -0.62
CA PHE A 146 25.03 1.16 -1.08
C PHE A 146 24.93 0.80 -2.56
N PHE A 147 26.03 0.85 -3.31
CA PHE A 147 26.07 0.40 -4.70
C PHE A 147 26.49 -1.07 -4.73
N SER A 148 25.59 -1.94 -5.19
CA SER A 148 25.90 -3.35 -5.44
C SER A 148 27.13 -3.42 -6.35
N ARG A 149 28.24 -3.98 -5.85
CA ARG A 149 29.34 -4.38 -6.73
C ARG A 149 28.80 -5.47 -7.63
N THR A 150 28.51 -5.15 -8.88
CA THR A 150 28.16 -6.15 -9.89
C THR A 150 29.34 -7.14 -9.98
N GLY A 151 29.16 -8.32 -9.36
CA GLY A 151 30.16 -9.39 -9.36
C GLY A 151 30.72 -9.74 -7.97
N THR A 152 29.92 -10.37 -7.12
CA THR A 152 30.25 -11.62 -6.42
C THR A 152 29.01 -12.08 -5.65
N SER A 153 28.37 -13.14 -6.16
CA SER A 153 27.51 -13.96 -5.30
C SER A 153 28.42 -14.72 -4.34
N THR A 154 28.53 -14.27 -3.10
CA THR A 154 28.94 -15.13 -2.00
C THR A 154 27.67 -15.52 -1.26
N THR A 155 27.17 -16.71 -1.57
CA THR A 155 26.20 -17.45 -0.76
C THR A 155 26.60 -17.36 0.71
N PRO A 156 25.71 -16.96 1.64
CA PRO A 156 26.02 -17.03 3.05
C PRO A 156 26.17 -18.50 3.43
N ALA A 157 27.33 -18.88 3.97
CA ALA A 157 27.47 -20.16 4.65
C ALA A 157 26.56 -20.14 5.88
N SER A 158 25.62 -21.09 5.92
CA SER A 158 24.84 -21.42 7.10
C SER A 158 25.78 -22.07 8.12
N ASP A 159 26.24 -21.31 9.11
CA ASP A 159 26.79 -21.90 10.33
C ASP A 159 25.71 -21.88 11.42
N THR A 160 24.93 -22.97 11.41
CA THR A 160 24.32 -23.53 12.61
C THR A 160 25.43 -23.99 13.55
N ALA A 161 25.50 -23.43 14.74
CA ALA A 161 26.13 -24.10 15.89
C ALA A 161 25.49 -23.61 17.20
N THR A 162 24.49 -24.35 17.65
CA THR A 162 24.15 -24.48 19.08
C THR A 162 25.13 -25.51 19.70
N PRO A 163 25.44 -25.40 20.99
CA PRO A 163 24.59 -26.03 22.01
C PRO A 163 24.10 -25.08 23.10
#